data_AF-A0A7W0YT37-F1
#
_entry.id   AF-A0A7W0YT37-F1
#
_cell.length_a   1.000
_cell.length_b   1.000
_cell.length_c   1.000
_cell.angle_alpha   90.00
_cell.angle_beta   90.00
_cell.angle_gamma   90.00
#
_symmetry.space_group_name_H-M   'P 1'
#
loop_
_entity.id
_entity.type
_entity.pdbx_description
1 polymer ?
#
loop_
_entity_poly.entity_id
_entity_poly.type
_entity_poly.pdbx_seq_one_letter_code
_entity_poly.pdbx_strand_id
1 'polypeptide(L)' 'MVDAPQLPAAVSADPDDDKFLACAVASRTPVIVSGDKHLLRVSGWGGIEVLTPRQVIERYRIDR' A
#
# COMPACT_ATOMS: atom_id res chain seq x y z
N MET A 1 -0.99 -7.34 -15.95
CA MET A 1 -0.50 -8.08 -14.77
C MET A 1 0.90 -7.55 -14.49
N VAL A 2 1.21 -7.20 -13.24
CA VAL A 2 2.57 -6.78 -12.86
C VAL A 2 3.33 -7.99 -12.34
N ASP A 3 4.62 -8.08 -12.65
CA ASP A 3 5.52 -9.05 -12.03
C ASP A 3 6.13 -8.38 -10.79
N ALA A 4 5.74 -8.85 -9.61
CA ALA A 4 6.13 -8.26 -8.34
C ALA A 4 7.20 -9.15 -7.68
N PRO A 5 8.44 -8.66 -7.53
CA PRO A 5 9.49 -9.43 -6.89
C PRO A 5 9.22 -9.58 -5.39
N GLN A 6 9.84 -10.57 -4.78
CA GLN A 6 9.84 -10.67 -3.32
C GLN A 6 10.54 -9.45 -2.70
N LEU A 7 10.00 -8.96 -1.59
CA LEU A 7 10.60 -7.87 -0.84
C LEU A 7 11.92 -8.33 -0.19
N PRO A 8 12.88 -7.41 0.04
CA PRO A 8 14.17 -7.74 0.65
C PRO A 8 14.05 -8.20 2.11
N ALA A 9 12.94 -7.89 2.78
CA ALA A 9 12.60 -8.33 4.14
C ALA A 9 11.08 -8.30 4.32
N ALA A 10 10.59 -9.00 5.35
CA ALA A 10 9.20 -8.91 5.76
C ALA A 10 8.90 -7.49 6.26
N VAL A 11 7.80 -6.90 5.78
CA VAL A 11 7.44 -5.51 6.12
C VAL A 11 6.19 -5.47 6.99
N SER A 12 5.13 -6.14 6.55
CA SER A 12 3.91 -6.29 7.34
C SER A 12 4.07 -7.36 8.42
N ALA A 13 3.32 -7.20 9.51
CA ALA A 13 3.17 -8.24 10.52
C ALA A 13 2.31 -9.42 10.02
N ASP A 14 1.55 -9.21 8.94
CA ASP A 14 0.88 -10.28 8.20
C ASP A 14 1.68 -10.55 6.89
N PRO A 15 2.34 -11.70 6.74
CA PRO A 15 3.10 -12.02 5.53
C PRO A 15 2.27 -11.96 4.23
N ASP A 16 0.95 -12.16 4.31
CA ASP A 16 0.08 -12.10 3.13
C ASP A 16 -0.09 -10.69 2.57
N ASP A 17 0.27 -9.65 3.33
CA ASP A 17 0.19 -8.25 2.93
C ASP A 17 1.38 -7.78 2.09
N ASP A 18 2.56 -8.40 2.26
CA ASP A 18 3.79 -7.96 1.61
C ASP A 18 3.70 -7.97 0.08
N LYS A 19 2.83 -8.81 -0.48
CA LYS A 19 2.54 -8.83 -1.93
C LYS A 19 1.95 -7.51 -2.43
N PHE A 20 1.20 -6.77 -1.60
CA PHE A 20 0.64 -5.47 -2.01
C PHE A 20 1.71 -4.39 -2.02
N LEU A 21 2.64 -4.42 -1.06
CA LEU A 21 3.80 -3.54 -1.05
C LEU A 21 4.75 -3.84 -2.21
N ALA A 22 5.03 -5.12 -2.47
CA ALA A 22 5.81 -5.55 -3.63
C ALA A 22 5.18 -5.08 -4.95
N CYS A 23 3.86 -5.21 -5.08
CA CYS A 23 3.10 -4.69 -6.22
C CYS A 23 3.24 -3.17 -6.37
N ALA A 24 3.13 -2.41 -5.27
CA ALA A 24 3.31 -0.96 -5.29
C ALA A 24 4.73 -0.55 -5.73
N VAL A 25 5.77 -1.24 -5.24
CA VAL A 25 7.16 -1.03 -5.68
C VAL A 25 7.31 -1.33 -7.17
N ALA A 26 6.86 -2.50 -7.62
CA ALA A 26 6.98 -2.94 -9.02
C ALA A 26 6.23 -2.01 -10.00
N SER A 27 5.05 -1.53 -9.59
CA SER A 27 4.25 -0.60 -10.37
C SER A 27 4.67 0.87 -10.23
N ARG A 28 5.61 1.19 -9.34
CA ARG A 28 6.00 2.57 -8.96
C ARG A 28 4.80 3.40 -8.48
N THR A 29 3.89 2.77 -7.75
CA THR A 29 2.70 3.40 -7.21
C THR A 29 2.99 3.98 -5.83
N PRO A 30 2.76 5.28 -5.58
CA PRO A 30 3.06 5.90 -4.30
C PRO A 30 1.98 5.67 -3.23
N VAL A 31 0.81 5.14 -3.59
CA VAL A 31 -0.34 5.00 -2.68
C VAL A 31 -0.99 3.63 -2.80
N ILE A 32 -1.18 2.95 -1.67
CA ILE A 32 -2.08 1.80 -1.54
C ILE A 32 -3.34 2.27 -0.85
N VAL A 33 -4.51 1.85 -1.34
CA VAL A 33 -5.79 2.12 -0.69
C VAL A 33 -6.28 0.88 0.01
N SER A 34 -6.36 0.90 1.35
CA SER A 34 -6.83 -0.23 2.15
C SER A 34 -7.38 0.21 3.50
N GLY A 35 -8.39 -0.53 4.00
CA GLY A 35 -8.87 -0.42 5.38
C GLY A 35 -8.20 -1.42 6.34
N ASP A 36 -7.30 -2.26 5.82
CA ASP A 36 -6.61 -3.28 6.61
C ASP A 36 -5.63 -2.65 7.62
N LYS A 37 -5.66 -3.13 8.86
CA LYS A 37 -4.87 -2.54 9.96
C LYS A 37 -3.39 -2.89 9.89
N HIS A 38 -3.02 -4.04 9.34
CA HIS A 38 -1.64 -4.45 9.16
C HIS A 38 -0.98 -3.61 8.06
N LEU A 39 -1.65 -3.44 6.91
CA LEU A 39 -1.22 -2.52 5.86
C LEU A 39 -1.15 -1.06 6.32
N LEU A 40 -2.13 -0.56 7.08
CA LEU A 40 -2.10 0.82 7.56
C LEU A 40 -0.91 1.10 8.50
N ARG A 41 -0.46 0.12 9.28
CA ARG A 41 0.69 0.27 10.19
C ARG A 41 2.03 0.41 9.47
N VAL A 42 2.13 -0.09 8.24
CA VAL A 42 3.36 -0.02 7.43
C VAL A 42 3.36 1.15 6.44
N SER A 43 2.36 2.04 6.54
CA SER A 43 2.31 3.28 5.76
C SER A 43 3.61 4.09 5.90
N GLY A 44 4.12 4.57 4.77
CA GLY A 44 5.38 5.30 4.65
C GLY A 44 6.59 4.40 4.33
N TRP A 45 6.47 3.07 4.46
CA TRP A 45 7.55 2.17 4.07
C TRP A 45 7.87 2.31 2.58
N GLY A 46 9.15 2.45 2.24
CA GLY A 46 9.60 2.59 0.84
C GLY A 46 9.02 3.81 0.12
N GLY A 47 8.50 4.81 0.86
CA GLY A 47 7.81 5.98 0.29
C GLY A 47 6.37 5.69 -0.19
N ILE A 48 5.83 4.51 0.13
CA ILE A 48 4.46 4.11 -0.21
C ILE A 48 3.54 4.48 0.94
N GLU A 49 2.56 5.35 0.69
CA GLU A 49 1.55 5.72 1.66
C GLU A 49 0.37 4.74 1.59
N VAL A 50 -0.07 4.24 2.74
CA VAL A 50 -1.31 3.46 2.83
C VAL A 50 -2.42 4.37 3.36
N LEU A 51 -3.45 4.57 2.55
CA LEU A 51 -4.61 5.40 2.86
C LEU A 51 -5.87 4.55 2.98
N THR A 52 -6.73 4.89 3.93
CA THR A 52 -8.09 4.37 3.95
C THR A 52 -8.91 4.93 2.78
N PRO A 53 -9.95 4.21 2.31
CA PRO A 53 -10.84 4.73 1.28
C PRO A 53 -11.41 6.11 1.61
N ARG A 54 -11.74 6.36 2.89
CA ARG A 54 -12.20 7.66 3.37
C ARG A 54 -11.15 8.76 3.17
N GLN A 55 -9.90 8.51 3.55
CA GLN A 55 -8.81 9.47 3.35
C GLN A 55 -8.56 9.78 1.87
N VAL A 56 -8.73 8.79 0.99
CA VAL A 56 -8.61 9.00 -0.46
C VAL A 56 -9.71 9.94 -0.96
N ILE A 57 -10.97 9.72 -0.58
CA ILE A 57 -12.09 10.60 -0.95
C ILE A 57 -11.81 12.03 -0.47
N GLU A 58 -11.45 12.20 0.81
CA GLU A 58 -11.17 13.51 1.41
C GLU A 58 -9.98 14.21 0.74
N ARG A 59 -8.90 13.48 0.42
CA ARG A 59 -7.68 14.06 -0.16
C ARG A 59 -7.83 14.41 -1.65
N TYR A 60 -8.49 13.55 -2.42
CA TYR A 60 -8.56 13.68 -3.88
C TYR A 60 -9.89 14.26 -4.38
N ARG A 61 -10.85 14.56 -3.49
CA ARG A 61 -12.18 15.11 -3.85
C ARG A 61 -12.89 14.29 -4.92
N ILE A 62 -12.81 12.96 -4.80
CA ILE A 62 -13.35 11.99 -5.80
C ILE A 62 -14.89 11.97 -5.80
N ASP A 63 -15.52 12.70 -4.89
CA ASP A 63 -16.96 12.82 -4.68
C ASP A 63 -17.60 14.06 -5.33
N ARG A 64 -16.92 14.77 -6.24
CA ARG A 64 -17.45 15.96 -6.93
C ARG A 64 -17.58 15.83 -8.44
#